data_AF-A0A7V4LXL7-F1
#
_entry.id   AF-A0A7V4LXL7-F1
#
_cell.length_a   1.000
_cell.length_b   1.000
_cell.length_c   1.000
_cell.angle_alpha   90.00
_cell.angle_beta   90.00
_cell.angle_gamma   90.00
#
_symmetry.space_group_name_H-M   'P 1'
#
loop_
_entity.id
_entity.type
_entity.pdbx_description
1 polymer ?
#
loop_
_entity_poly.entity_id
_entity_poly.type
_entity_poly.pdbx_seq_one_letter_code
_entity_poly.pdbx_strand_id
1 'polypeptide(L)' 'MNVPKDYEEFFALLNEQKVKYLIIGAYVLAYHGCPRYTGDIDIFCFYEPKQCNKNFYSPFDI' A
#
# COMPACT_ATOMS: atom_id res chain seq x y z
N MET A 1 14.56 -11.42 7.53
CA MET A 1 13.61 -10.41 8.05
C MET A 1 12.26 -11.12 8.09
N ASN A 2 11.66 -11.27 9.27
CA ASN A 2 10.34 -11.92 9.37
C ASN A 2 9.29 -10.86 9.07
N VAL A 3 8.55 -11.01 7.96
CA VAL A 3 7.47 -10.09 7.61
C VAL A 3 6.21 -10.55 8.34
N PRO A 4 5.45 -9.66 9.00
CA PRO A 4 4.17 -10.03 9.59
C PRO A 4 3.26 -10.69 8.55
N LYS A 5 2.65 -11.82 8.90
CA LYS A 5 1.79 -12.60 8.00
C LYS A 5 0.68 -11.75 7.36
N ASP A 6 0.09 -10.85 8.14
CA ASP A 6 -0.97 -9.95 7.69
C ASP A 6 -0.52 -9.05 6.53
N TYR A 7 0.76 -8.66 6.49
CA TYR A 7 1.31 -7.87 5.38
C TYR A 7 1.45 -8.71 4.12
N GLU A 8 1.92 -9.95 4.24
CA GLU A 8 2.02 -10.87 3.10
C GLU A 8 0.65 -11.13 2.47
N GLU A 9 -0.36 -11.41 3.31
CA GLU A 9 -1.74 -11.62 2.85
C GLU A 9 -2.34 -10.35 2.22
N PHE A 10 -2.07 -9.18 2.79
CA PHE A 10 -2.52 -7.90 2.22
C PHE A 10 -1.90 -7.62 0.84
N PHE A 11 -0.59 -7.78 0.68
CA PHE A 11 0.07 -7.59 -0.62
C PHE A 11 -0.35 -8.65 -1.64
N ALA A 12 -0.60 -9.90 -1.21
CA ALA A 12 -1.16 -10.93 -2.08
C ALA A 12 -2.53 -10.53 -2.63
N LEU A 13 -3.42 -9.98 -1.78
CA LEU A 13 -4.74 -9.50 -2.20
C LEU A 13 -4.63 -8.33 -3.18
N LEU A 14 -3.76 -7.34 -2.94
CA LEU A 14 -3.54 -6.22 -3.86
C LEU A 14 -3.06 -6.72 -5.24
N ASN A 15 -2.15 -7.70 -5.25
CA ASN A 15 -1.62 -8.29 -6.48
C ASN A 15 -2.69 -9.08 -7.24
N GLU A 16 -3.52 -9.86 -6.53
CA GLU A 16 -4.64 -10.61 -7.12
C GLU A 16 -5.66 -9.68 -7.78
N GLN A 17 -5.99 -8.57 -7.11
CA GLN A 17 -6.89 -7.54 -7.64
C GLN A 17 -6.22 -6.59 -8.65
N LYS A 18 -4.95 -6.84 -8.99
CA LYS A 18 -4.12 -6.04 -9.90
C LYS A 18 -4.07 -4.56 -9.51
N VAL A 19 -4.22 -4.25 -8.23
CA VAL A 19 -4.14 -2.88 -7.73
C VAL A 19 -2.77 -2.34 -8.05
N LYS A 20 -2.74 -1.16 -8.68
CA LYS A 20 -1.49 -0.45 -8.90
C LYS A 20 -1.19 0.35 -7.63
N TYR A 21 -0.09 0.03 -6.97
CA TYR A 21 0.32 0.71 -5.73
C TYR A 21 1.84 0.93 -5.69
N LEU A 22 2.28 1.78 -4.76
CA LEU A 22 3.68 2.06 -4.47
C LEU A 22 3.87 2.07 -2.95
N ILE A 23 4.84 1.32 -2.44
CA ILE A 23 5.26 1.41 -1.03
C ILE A 23 5.97 2.76 -0.86
N ILE A 24 5.59 3.52 0.16
CA ILE A 24 6.17 4.83 0.49
C ILE A 24 6.57 4.86 1.97
N GLY A 25 6.95 6.04 2.47
CA GLY A 25 7.21 6.23 3.91
C GLY A 25 8.48 5.54 4.41
N ALA A 26 8.44 5.12 5.68
CA ALA A 26 9.63 4.67 6.42
C ALA A 26 10.29 3.41 5.83
N TYR A 27 9.52 2.52 5.20
CA TYR A 27 10.05 1.34 4.52
C TYR A 27 10.94 1.72 3.32
N VAL A 28 10.57 2.73 2.55
CA VAL A 28 11.39 3.25 1.44
C VAL A 28 12.65 3.93 1.98
N LEU A 29 12.54 4.69 3.07
CA LEU A 29 13.71 5.30 3.70
C LEU A 29 14.69 4.25 4.22
N ALA A 30 14.19 3.18 4.85
CA ALA A 30 15.02 2.06 5.28
C ALA A 30 15.73 1.37 4.11
N TYR A 31 15.04 1.19 2.98
CA TYR A 31 15.62 0.68 1.74
C TYR A 31 16.75 1.58 1.19
N HIS A 32 16.60 2.91 1.31
CA HIS A 32 17.59 3.90 0.89
C HIS A 32 18.64 4.25 1.96
N GLY A 33 18.74 3.48 3.05
CA GLY A 33 19.79 3.66 4.07
C GLY A 33 19.51 4.71 5.14
N CYS A 34 18.27 5.19 5.26
CA CYS A 34 17.81 6.09 6.31
C CYS A 34 16.67 5.44 7.14
N PRO A 35 16.93 4.34 7.87
CA PRO A 35 15.90 3.63 8.59
C PRO A 35 15.25 4.50 9.67
N ARG A 36 13.92 4.53 9.70
CA ARG A 36 13.09 5.18 10.72
C ARG A 36 12.03 4.18 11.17
N TYR A 37 11.83 4.07 12.49
CA TYR A 37 10.77 3.21 13.03
C TYR A 37 9.47 4.00 13.16
N THR A 38 8.41 3.54 12.51
CA THR A 38 7.07 4.17 12.56
C THR A 38 5.98 3.23 13.10
N GLY A 39 6.17 1.92 12.99
CA GLY A 39 5.21 0.91 13.48
C GLY A 39 4.08 0.60 12.49
N ASP A 40 4.07 1.25 11.34
CA ASP A 40 3.11 1.10 10.24
C ASP A 40 3.82 0.93 8.89
N ILE A 41 3.03 0.71 7.83
CA ILE A 41 3.47 0.69 6.43
C ILE A 41 2.60 1.61 5.60
N ASP A 42 3.23 2.57 4.92
CA ASP A 42 2.53 3.51 4.07
C ASP A 42 2.50 3.01 2.62
N ILE A 43 1.32 2.96 2.01
CA ILE A 43 1.11 2.51 0.63
C ILE A 43 0.30 3.56 -0.12
N PHE A 44 0.82 4.00 -1.27
CA PHE A 44 0.13 4.89 -2.19
C PHE A 44 -0.57 4.05 -3.26
N CYS A 45 -1.90 4.06 -3.28
CA CYS A 45 -2.69 3.39 -4.32
C CYS A 45 -3.00 4.35 -5.47
N PHE A 46 -2.75 3.90 -6.70
CA PHE A 46 -3.18 4.63 -7.88
C PHE A 46 -4.66 4.36 -8.13
N TYR A 47 -5.42 5.42 -8.36
CA TYR A 47 -6.83 5.32 -8.68
C TYR A 47 -7.02 4.86 -10.13
N GLU A 48 -7.66 3.72 -10.33
CA GLU A 48 -8.24 3.34 -11.62
C GLU A 48 -9.75 3.14 -11.49
N PRO A 49 -10.58 3.83 -12.30
CA PRO A 49 -12.05 3.78 -12.19
C PRO A 49 -12.66 2.36 -12.25
N LYS A 50 -11.97 1.41 -12.90
CA LYS A 50 -12.44 0.03 -13.06
C LYS A 50 -12.21 -0.85 -11.82
N GLN A 51 -11.33 -0.44 -10.91
CA GLN A 51 -10.96 -1.22 -9.72
C GLN A 51 -11.87 -0.93 -8.53
N CYS A 52 -12.59 0.20 -8.55
CA CYS A 52 -13.48 0.58 -7.48
C CYS A 52 -14.86 -0.08 -7.64
N ASN A 53 -15.04 -1.27 -7.07
CA ASN A 53 -16.38 -1.78 -6.79
C ASN A 53 -16.94 -1.03 -5.55
N LYS A 54 -17.65 0.06 -5.81
CA LYS A 54 -18.62 0.79 -4.95
C LYS A 54 -18.19 1.41 -3.60
N ASN A 55 -17.00 1.17 -3.05
CA ASN A 55 -16.69 1.64 -1.68
C ASN A 55 -15.43 2.51 -1.52
N PHE A 56 -14.71 2.85 -2.60
CA PHE A 56 -13.60 3.78 -2.52
C PHE A 56 -14.08 5.16 -2.98
N TYR A 57 -14.47 6.00 -2.01
CA TYR A 57 -14.72 7.42 -2.27
C TYR A 57 -13.37 8.10 -2.43
N SER A 58 -13.11 8.68 -3.61
CA SER A 58 -12.04 9.64 -3.75
C SER A 58 -12.38 10.86 -2.89
N PRO A 59 -11.41 11.45 -2.17
CA PRO A 59 -11.61 12.75 -1.52
C PRO A 59 -11.89 13.89 -2.53
N PHE A 60 -11.85 13.60 -3.83
CA PHE A 60 -12.26 14.49 -4.93
C PHE A 60 -13.64 14.13 -5.52
N ASP A 61 -14.37 13.16 -4.98
CA ASP A 61 -15.75 12.82 -5.40
C ASP A 61 -16.82 13.70 -4.72
N ILE A 62 -16.44 14.91 -4.27
CA ILE A 62 -17.33 15.92 -3.66
C ILE A 62 -17.77 16.96 -4.69
#